data_AF-A0A1U7DUC7-F1
#
_entry.id   AF-A0A1U7DUC7-F1
#
_cell.length_a   1.000
_cell.length_b   1.000
_cell.length_c   1.000
_cell.angle_alpha   90.00
_cell.angle_beta   90.00
_cell.angle_gamma   90.00
#
_symmetry.space_group_name_H-M   'P 1'
#
loop_
_entity.id
_entity.type
_entity.pdbx_description
1 polymer ?
#
loop_
_entity_poly.entity_id
_entity_poly.type
_entity_poly.pdbx_seq_one_letter_code
_entity_poly.pdbx_strand_id
1 'polypeptide(L)'
;MLLAIVISGIIQAIYGNLQLLGYYPSNHSGFKLTGSYFNPGPYAGFLASVFPIALGLYLFREKVISSLVLFNASTKRDLILNTITKLSFEYVPLLGIISIVLIIPATQSRAAWLAVLIISLLLFELRYQILKTLFKQLTNLKKAILIAGSVLIIGISLFGIYHLKKGSSDGRLFIWKTATEIIKDNPFFGVGFDRFKAYYMNYQAHYFSEHGETPEALVADNSYYAFNEFIQFITEQGVFGFIILILILYFIIKTSARKENKELSIILKISLVSIGVFAFFSYPMEILPIKLIMLVLLAGLALLDQSKTKRFQSLKINSSIKLALKTSILVSLLLISVFSFNYVNRLDASFKNWKLAQSSYQYGDYESAIAEYQAAYPKLKNNGEFLMNYGKALSIYKQDKKAIQILERSKTHLNTTIIETALGDTYKNMKQYKQAEAAYKHAANMIPSRFYPPYLLAKLYDESGQNGKALAMAKTILSKDVKIPSTAIKEIRQEMKHIITKTNCLTKNQCQ
;
A
#
# COMPACT_ATOMS: atom_id res chain seq x y z
N MET A 1 9.42 23.08 8.39
CA MET A 1 8.77 21.86 7.83
C MET A 1 9.51 20.58 8.17
N LEU A 2 10.81 20.44 7.86
CA LEU A 2 11.54 19.18 8.16
C LEU A 2 11.50 18.79 9.64
N LEU A 3 11.71 19.75 10.57
CA LEU A 3 11.55 19.48 12.01
C LEU A 3 10.13 19.03 12.38
N ALA A 4 9.09 19.56 11.73
CA ALA A 4 7.71 19.12 11.96
C ALA A 4 7.48 17.67 11.50
N ILE A 5 8.15 17.24 10.41
CA ILE A 5 8.15 15.83 9.97
C ILE A 5 8.86 14.95 11.01
N VAL A 6 9.98 15.41 11.58
CA VAL A 6 10.66 14.67 12.66
C VAL A 6 9.77 14.57 13.90
N ILE A 7 9.13 15.66 14.31
CA ILE A 7 8.20 15.70 15.45
C ILE A 7 7.03 14.74 15.24
N SER A 8 6.45 14.68 14.04
CA SER A 8 5.38 13.71 13.76
C SER A 8 5.86 12.26 13.83
N GLY A 9 7.11 11.98 13.43
CA GLY A 9 7.77 10.70 13.67
C GLY A 9 7.91 10.37 15.15
N ILE A 10 8.34 11.33 15.98
CA ILE A 10 8.44 11.17 17.45
C ILE A 10 7.07 10.84 18.04
N ILE A 11 6.03 11.61 17.69
CA ILE A 11 4.65 11.38 18.17
C ILE A 11 4.19 9.96 17.81
N GLN A 12 4.42 9.53 16.57
CA GLN A 12 4.04 8.20 16.11
C GLN A 12 4.85 7.08 16.79
N ALA A 13 6.14 7.30 17.05
CA ALA A 13 6.97 6.35 17.77
C ALA A 13 6.54 6.21 19.24
N ILE A 14 6.23 7.33 19.92
CA ILE A 14 5.67 7.33 21.28
C ILE A 14 4.33 6.61 21.29
N TYR A 15 3.42 6.94 20.36
CA TYR A 15 2.10 6.32 20.29
C TYR A 15 2.18 4.80 20.08
N GLY A 16 3.12 4.35 19.24
CA GLY A 16 3.39 2.92 19.08
C GLY A 16 3.92 2.24 20.34
N ASN A 17 4.85 2.87 21.06
CA ASN A 17 5.32 2.33 22.35
C ASN A 17 4.18 2.24 23.37
N LEU A 18 3.30 3.25 23.43
CA LEU A 18 2.12 3.22 24.30
C LEU A 18 1.16 2.08 23.94
N GLN A 19 1.03 1.72 22.66
CA GLN A 19 0.29 0.51 22.26
C GLN A 19 0.97 -0.78 22.74
N LEU A 20 2.30 -0.87 22.62
CA LEU A 20 3.05 -2.05 23.10
C LEU A 20 2.96 -2.22 24.63
N LEU A 21 2.90 -1.11 25.36
CA LEU A 21 2.75 -1.08 26.82
C LEU A 21 1.30 -1.30 27.27
N GLY A 22 0.33 -1.35 26.36
CA GLY A 22 -1.08 -1.58 26.67
C GLY A 22 -1.87 -0.35 27.10
N TYR A 23 -1.30 0.86 27.01
CA TYR A 23 -2.03 2.10 27.31
C TYR A 23 -3.04 2.48 26.23
N TYR A 24 -2.79 2.11 24.98
CA TYR A 24 -3.72 2.30 23.87
C TYR A 24 -3.95 1.00 23.10
N PRO A 25 -5.16 0.76 22.57
CA PRO A 25 -5.40 -0.38 21.71
C PRO A 25 -4.66 -0.22 20.37
N SER A 26 -4.28 -1.34 19.76
CA SER A 26 -3.92 -1.35 18.34
C SER A 26 -5.18 -1.22 17.48
N ASN A 27 -5.05 -0.60 16.31
CA ASN A 27 -6.14 -0.50 15.34
C ASN A 27 -6.31 -1.79 14.50
N HIS A 28 -5.71 -2.90 14.92
CA HIS A 28 -5.85 -4.20 14.28
C HIS A 28 -5.88 -5.32 15.34
N SER A 29 -6.81 -6.25 15.21
CA SER A 29 -7.00 -7.38 16.13
C SER A 29 -5.83 -8.38 16.21
N GLY A 30 -4.92 -8.39 15.24
CA GLY A 30 -3.87 -9.39 15.10
C GLY A 30 -2.46 -8.85 15.36
N PHE A 31 -2.33 -7.54 15.60
CA PHE A 31 -1.05 -6.89 15.85
C PHE A 31 -1.13 -6.08 17.13
N LYS A 32 -0.04 -6.07 17.90
CA LYS A 32 0.04 -5.28 19.15
C LYS A 32 0.33 -3.80 18.90
N LEU A 33 0.75 -3.45 17.68
CA LEU A 33 1.30 -2.15 17.34
C LEU A 33 0.92 -1.79 15.90
N THR A 34 0.35 -0.62 15.72
CA THR A 34 0.05 -0.04 14.40
C THR A 34 0.28 1.47 14.35
N GLY A 35 0.66 2.11 15.45
CA GLY A 35 0.56 3.57 15.60
C GLY A 35 -0.85 4.04 15.28
N SER A 36 -0.98 5.20 14.64
CA SER A 36 -2.29 5.70 14.16
C SER A 36 -2.73 5.10 12.82
N TYR A 37 -2.05 4.05 12.35
CA TYR A 37 -2.39 3.34 11.12
C TYR A 37 -3.18 2.08 11.47
N PHE A 38 -3.65 1.36 10.45
CA PHE A 38 -4.38 0.10 10.59
C PHE A 38 -3.50 -1.15 10.39
N ASN A 39 -2.22 -0.95 10.06
CA ASN A 39 -1.28 -2.03 9.77
C ASN A 39 0.15 -1.62 10.17
N PRO A 40 0.94 -2.52 10.78
CA PRO A 40 2.33 -2.22 11.19
C PRO A 40 3.26 -1.90 10.02
N GLY A 41 3.00 -2.42 8.82
CA GLY A 41 3.79 -2.16 7.61
C GLY A 41 3.77 -0.69 7.19
N PRO A 42 2.60 -0.08 6.91
CA PRO A 42 2.46 1.34 6.65
C PRO A 42 3.01 2.24 7.76
N TYR A 43 2.76 1.87 9.01
CA TYR A 43 3.31 2.56 10.18
C TYR A 43 4.85 2.60 10.17
N ALA A 44 5.49 1.44 9.97
CA ALA A 44 6.94 1.34 9.87
C ALA A 44 7.49 2.07 8.65
N GLY A 45 6.78 2.04 7.52
CA GLY A 45 7.14 2.77 6.31
C GLY A 45 7.15 4.29 6.52
N PHE A 46 6.17 4.80 7.25
CA PHE A 46 6.15 6.22 7.65
C PHE A 46 7.37 6.56 8.49
N LEU A 47 7.66 5.79 9.56
CA LEU A 47 8.84 6.04 10.40
C LEU A 47 10.15 5.92 9.61
N ALA A 48 10.27 4.95 8.69
CA ALA A 48 11.42 4.81 7.79
C ALA A 48 11.58 5.98 6.81
N SER A 49 10.49 6.68 6.44
CA SER A 49 10.55 7.90 5.63
C SER A 49 10.96 9.14 6.44
N VAL A 50 10.66 9.17 7.74
CA VAL A 50 11.06 10.26 8.66
C VAL A 50 12.52 10.10 9.11
N PHE A 51 12.95 8.87 9.37
CA PHE A 51 14.29 8.53 9.86
C PHE A 51 15.46 9.21 9.11
N PRO A 52 15.57 9.17 7.76
CA PRO A 52 16.65 9.86 7.03
C PRO A 52 16.69 11.36 7.29
N ILE A 53 15.53 11.99 7.51
CA ILE A 53 15.45 13.43 7.79
C ILE A 53 16.04 13.70 9.17
N ALA A 54 15.64 12.92 10.18
CA ALA A 54 16.17 13.04 11.54
C ALA A 54 17.69 12.77 11.58
N LEU A 55 18.14 11.63 11.04
CA LEU A 55 19.55 11.27 11.01
C LEU A 55 20.39 12.28 10.22
N GLY A 56 19.92 12.68 9.04
CA GLY A 56 20.60 13.65 8.19
C GLY A 56 20.73 15.03 8.87
N LEU A 57 19.65 15.55 9.44
CA LEU A 57 19.68 16.82 10.18
C LEU A 57 20.66 16.76 11.35
N TYR A 58 20.71 15.64 12.08
CA TYR A 58 21.62 15.47 13.20
C TYR A 58 23.10 15.38 12.77
N LEU A 59 23.41 14.57 11.76
CA LEU A 59 24.78 14.36 11.26
C LEU A 59 25.38 15.60 10.59
N PHE A 60 24.54 16.41 9.92
CA PHE A 60 24.97 17.63 9.23
C PHE A 60 24.59 18.92 10.00
N ARG A 61 24.20 18.82 11.28
CA ARG A 61 23.65 19.92 12.08
C ARG A 61 24.48 21.20 12.06
N GLU A 62 25.80 21.09 12.18
CA GLU A 62 26.70 22.26 12.19
C GLU A 62 26.55 23.09 10.92
N LYS A 63 26.55 22.42 9.76
CA LYS A 63 26.44 23.06 8.45
C LYS A 63 25.02 23.57 8.20
N VAL A 64 24.01 22.77 8.55
CA VAL A 64 22.60 23.17 8.43
C VAL A 64 22.31 24.39 9.30
N ILE A 65 22.73 24.40 10.57
CA ILE A 65 22.57 25.54 11.48
C ILE A 65 23.31 26.76 10.94
N SER A 66 24.55 26.59 10.44
CA SER A 66 25.31 27.72 9.85
C SER A 66 24.63 28.34 8.62
N SER A 67 23.86 27.56 7.86
CA SER A 67 23.08 28.06 6.72
C SER A 67 21.78 28.77 7.11
N LEU A 68 21.30 28.56 8.35
CA LEU A 68 20.00 29.06 8.84
C LEU A 68 20.13 30.24 9.80
N VAL A 69 21.21 30.28 10.59
CA VAL A 69 21.43 31.30 11.62
C VAL A 69 21.85 32.61 10.95
N LEU A 70 21.15 33.69 11.29
CA LEU A 70 21.50 35.04 10.88
C LEU A 70 22.74 35.48 11.69
N PHE A 71 23.87 35.63 11.00
CA PHE A 71 25.15 36.04 11.61
C PHE A 71 25.12 37.46 12.20
N ASN A 72 24.12 38.29 11.85
CA ASN A 72 23.94 39.63 12.39
C ASN A 72 22.82 39.65 13.45
N ALA A 73 23.06 39.03 14.60
CA ALA A 73 22.15 39.10 15.75
C ALA A 73 22.35 40.45 16.47
N SER A 74 21.71 41.51 15.98
CA SER A 74 21.80 42.85 16.57
C SER A 74 20.85 43.06 17.76
N THR A 75 19.82 42.22 17.91
CA THR A 75 18.82 42.36 18.98
C THR A 75 18.79 41.16 19.92
N LYS A 76 18.33 41.37 21.16
CA LYS A 76 18.07 40.29 22.14
C LYS A 76 17.12 39.22 21.57
N ARG A 77 16.16 39.63 20.72
CA ARG A 77 15.23 38.73 20.03
C ARG A 77 15.97 37.80 19.06
N ASP A 78 16.92 38.31 18.29
CA ASP A 78 17.70 37.52 17.33
C ASP A 78 18.57 36.49 18.07
N LEU A 79 19.16 36.86 19.20
CA LEU A 79 19.93 35.96 20.05
C LEU A 79 19.06 34.80 20.59
N ILE A 80 17.85 35.10 21.05
CA ILE A 80 16.89 34.09 21.53
C ILE A 80 16.49 33.17 20.38
N LEU A 81 16.14 33.71 19.21
CA LEU A 81 15.75 32.92 18.04
C LEU A 81 16.87 32.01 17.55
N ASN A 82 18.12 32.50 17.52
CA ASN A 82 19.30 31.72 17.16
C ASN A 82 19.54 30.58 18.16
N THR A 83 19.38 30.86 19.47
CA THR A 83 19.52 29.85 20.52
C THR A 83 18.45 28.76 20.39
N ILE A 84 17.18 29.14 20.21
CA ILE A 84 16.07 28.20 20.00
C ILE A 84 16.30 27.36 18.74
N THR A 85 16.77 27.99 17.66
CA THR A 85 17.07 27.28 16.40
C THR A 85 18.17 26.25 16.62
N LYS A 86 19.28 26.62 17.26
CA LYS A 86 20.39 25.70 17.55
C LYS A 86 19.91 24.51 18.39
N LEU A 87 19.21 24.76 19.50
CA LEU A 87 18.67 23.71 20.37
C LEU A 87 17.68 22.80 19.62
N SER A 88 16.80 23.38 18.80
CA SER A 88 15.80 22.61 18.04
C SER A 88 16.46 21.66 17.04
N PHE A 89 17.45 22.13 16.28
CA PHE A 89 18.17 21.29 15.30
C PHE A 89 19.17 20.31 15.94
N GLU A 90 19.49 20.48 17.22
CA GLU A 90 20.32 19.56 17.98
C GLU A 90 19.49 18.43 18.62
N TYR A 91 18.44 18.77 19.36
CA TYR A 91 17.71 17.80 20.18
C TYR A 91 16.51 17.14 19.47
N VAL A 92 15.76 17.86 18.62
CA VAL A 92 14.59 17.26 17.94
C VAL A 92 15.01 16.12 17.00
N PRO A 93 16.04 16.28 16.12
CA PRO A 93 16.55 15.18 15.32
C PRO A 93 17.07 14.00 16.15
N LEU A 94 17.78 14.27 17.25
CA LEU A 94 18.31 13.23 18.13
C LEU A 94 17.18 12.41 18.78
N LEU A 95 16.18 13.07 19.36
CA LEU A 95 14.99 12.42 19.91
C LEU A 95 14.23 11.62 18.84
N GLY A 96 14.15 12.15 17.62
CA GLY A 96 13.60 11.46 16.46
C GLY A 96 14.32 10.14 16.16
N ILE A 97 15.65 10.16 16.13
CA ILE A 97 16.46 8.96 15.88
C ILE A 97 16.21 7.93 16.99
N ILE A 98 16.34 8.34 18.26
CA ILE A 98 16.19 7.44 19.42
C ILE A 98 14.80 6.80 19.43
N SER A 99 13.74 7.61 19.34
CA SER A 99 12.36 7.11 19.38
C SER A 99 12.05 6.16 18.21
N ILE A 100 12.52 6.45 16.99
CA ILE A 100 12.31 5.59 15.82
C ILE A 100 13.09 4.27 15.94
N VAL A 101 14.37 4.31 16.34
CA VAL A 101 15.20 3.10 16.47
C VAL A 101 14.63 2.13 17.52
N LEU A 102 14.07 2.65 18.61
CA LEU A 102 13.45 1.83 19.66
C LEU A 102 12.22 1.06 19.16
N ILE A 103 11.39 1.66 18.30
CA ILE A 103 10.12 1.04 17.89
C ILE A 103 10.21 0.22 16.60
N ILE A 104 11.14 0.54 15.69
CA ILE A 104 11.24 -0.09 14.36
C ILE A 104 11.36 -1.63 14.42
N PRO A 105 12.17 -2.26 15.30
CA PRO A 105 12.22 -3.71 15.44
C PRO A 105 10.87 -4.32 15.83
N ALA A 106 10.12 -3.68 16.72
CA ALA A 106 8.82 -4.16 17.16
C ALA A 106 7.75 -4.15 16.05
N THR A 107 7.94 -3.35 15.00
CA THR A 107 7.01 -3.31 13.85
C THR A 107 7.02 -4.58 13.00
N GLN A 108 8.06 -5.42 13.11
CA GLN A 108 8.29 -6.60 12.26
C GLN A 108 8.26 -6.31 10.74
N SER A 109 8.51 -5.07 10.33
CA SER A 109 8.57 -4.66 8.93
C SER A 109 9.99 -4.75 8.38
N ARG A 110 10.33 -5.89 7.78
CA ARG A 110 11.64 -6.15 7.15
C ARG A 110 12.04 -5.09 6.12
N ALA A 111 11.06 -4.58 5.36
CA ALA A 111 11.27 -3.50 4.39
C ALA A 111 11.73 -2.20 5.07
N ALA A 112 11.12 -1.85 6.21
CA ALA A 112 11.51 -0.68 6.97
C ALA A 112 12.88 -0.86 7.64
N TRP A 113 13.20 -2.06 8.13
CA TRP A 113 14.52 -2.37 8.68
C TRP A 113 15.63 -2.17 7.65
N LEU A 114 15.44 -2.72 6.45
CA LEU A 114 16.37 -2.55 5.33
C LEU A 114 16.52 -1.08 4.93
N ALA A 115 15.41 -0.33 4.83
CA ALA A 115 15.44 1.09 4.53
C ALA A 115 16.25 1.87 5.57
N VAL A 116 15.96 1.70 6.87
CA VAL A 116 16.68 2.37 7.97
C VAL A 116 18.17 2.02 7.96
N LEU A 117 18.52 0.75 7.77
CA LEU A 117 19.91 0.29 7.75
C LEU A 117 20.69 0.87 6.56
N ILE A 118 20.19 0.70 5.34
CA ILE A 118 20.84 1.16 4.09
C ILE A 118 21.06 2.67 4.14
N ILE A 119 20.05 3.41 4.61
CA ILE A 119 20.09 4.87 4.70
C ILE A 119 21.03 5.35 5.80
N SER A 120 21.11 4.65 6.92
CA SER A 120 22.10 4.93 7.96
C SER A 120 23.51 4.82 7.37
N LEU A 121 23.84 3.68 6.77
CA LEU A 121 25.14 3.43 6.16
C LEU A 121 25.49 4.49 5.10
N LEU A 122 24.52 4.86 4.26
CA LEU A 122 24.71 5.87 3.22
C LEU A 122 24.97 7.28 3.80
N LEU A 123 24.22 7.70 4.82
CA LEU A 123 24.43 9.00 5.48
C LEU A 123 25.75 9.06 6.25
N PHE A 124 26.12 7.97 6.94
CA PHE A 124 27.43 7.87 7.60
C PHE A 124 28.57 7.95 6.59
N GLU A 125 28.48 7.26 5.45
CA GLU A 125 29.50 7.35 4.40
C GLU A 125 29.58 8.77 3.81
N LEU A 126 28.45 9.44 3.59
CA LEU A 126 28.43 10.81 3.09
C LEU A 126 29.03 11.83 4.08
N ARG A 127 28.87 11.61 5.39
CA ARG A 127 29.44 12.48 6.43
C ARG A 127 30.93 12.23 6.64
N TYR A 128 31.33 10.97 6.78
CA TYR A 128 32.65 10.59 7.29
C TYR A 128 33.59 10.03 6.20
N GLN A 129 33.09 9.64 5.02
CA GLN A 129 33.88 9.11 3.91
C GLN A 129 34.77 7.92 4.33
N ILE A 130 34.25 7.06 5.21
CA ILE A 130 34.99 5.95 5.84
C ILE A 130 35.42 4.94 4.77
N LEU A 131 34.46 4.46 3.96
CA LEU A 131 34.72 3.51 2.90
C LEU A 131 35.64 4.15 1.86
N LYS A 132 35.36 5.38 1.41
CA LYS A 132 36.23 6.06 0.46
C LYS A 132 37.69 6.16 0.92
N THR A 133 37.91 6.43 2.21
CA THR A 133 39.27 6.50 2.81
C THR A 133 39.91 5.12 2.87
N LEU A 134 39.17 4.11 3.34
CA LEU A 134 39.61 2.72 3.39
C LEU A 134 40.00 2.21 1.99
N PHE A 135 39.13 2.39 0.98
CA PHE A 135 39.38 1.98 -0.40
C PHE A 135 40.61 2.66 -1.01
N LYS A 136 40.98 3.88 -0.61
CA LYS A 136 42.22 4.51 -1.09
C LYS A 136 43.49 3.83 -0.57
N GLN A 137 43.43 3.23 0.62
CA GLN A 137 44.58 2.60 1.28
C GLN A 137 44.75 1.11 0.91
N LEU A 138 43.73 0.47 0.35
CA LEU A 138 43.75 -0.96 0.02
C LEU A 138 44.32 -1.24 -1.38
N THR A 139 45.07 -2.33 -1.50
CA THR A 139 45.47 -2.92 -2.80
C THR A 139 44.27 -3.51 -3.54
N ASN A 140 44.38 -3.71 -4.87
CA ASN A 140 43.28 -4.24 -5.68
C ASN A 140 42.79 -5.62 -5.19
N LEU A 141 43.70 -6.49 -4.75
CA LEU A 141 43.34 -7.80 -4.16
C LEU A 141 42.53 -7.63 -2.86
N LYS A 142 42.98 -6.78 -1.93
CA LYS A 142 42.26 -6.53 -0.67
C LYS A 142 40.89 -5.89 -0.91
N LYS A 143 40.76 -5.01 -1.90
CA LYS A 143 39.46 -4.46 -2.35
C LYS A 143 38.53 -5.55 -2.86
N ALA A 144 39.04 -6.43 -3.72
CA ALA A 144 38.25 -7.54 -4.26
C ALA A 144 37.76 -8.48 -3.13
N ILE A 145 38.64 -8.82 -2.18
CA ILE A 145 38.28 -9.62 -1.00
C ILE A 145 37.22 -8.92 -0.15
N LEU A 146 37.38 -7.62 0.12
CA LEU A 146 36.40 -6.84 0.90
C LEU A 146 35.05 -6.79 0.21
N ILE A 147 35.02 -6.57 -1.11
CA ILE A 147 33.78 -6.54 -1.90
C ILE A 147 33.13 -7.93 -1.90
N ALA A 148 33.88 -8.99 -2.18
CA ALA A 148 33.37 -10.36 -2.18
C ALA A 148 32.82 -10.76 -0.81
N GLY A 149 33.54 -10.46 0.28
CA GLY A 149 33.08 -10.69 1.65
C GLY A 149 31.83 -9.89 1.98
N SER A 150 31.75 -8.63 1.55
CA SER A 150 30.55 -7.79 1.75
C SER A 150 29.34 -8.34 1.00
N VAL A 151 29.52 -8.76 -0.27
CA VAL A 151 28.47 -9.38 -1.08
C VAL A 151 27.99 -10.67 -0.43
N LEU A 152 28.90 -11.50 0.09
CA LEU A 152 28.55 -12.73 0.81
C LEU A 152 27.73 -12.44 2.08
N ILE A 153 28.18 -11.49 2.92
CA ILE A 153 27.47 -11.10 4.14
C ILE A 153 26.07 -10.54 3.81
N ILE A 154 25.96 -9.70 2.79
CA ILE A 154 24.67 -9.17 2.33
C ILE A 154 23.78 -10.32 1.83
N GLY A 155 24.32 -11.25 1.06
CA GLY A 155 23.61 -12.43 0.57
C GLY A 155 23.04 -13.29 1.70
N ILE A 156 23.87 -13.62 2.70
CA ILE A 156 23.46 -14.38 3.89
C ILE A 156 22.40 -13.60 4.68
N SER A 157 22.58 -12.28 4.85
CA SER A 157 21.63 -11.43 5.57
C SER A 157 20.27 -11.37 4.87
N LEU A 158 20.25 -11.19 3.55
CA LEU A 158 19.02 -11.19 2.75
C LEU A 158 18.33 -12.55 2.78
N PHE A 159 19.10 -13.64 2.71
CA PHE A 159 18.59 -15.00 2.86
C PHE A 159 17.96 -15.24 4.25
N GLY A 160 18.60 -14.75 5.31
CA GLY A 160 18.05 -14.76 6.67
C GLY A 160 16.76 -13.95 6.78
N ILE A 161 16.75 -12.72 6.27
CA ILE A 161 15.57 -11.84 6.25
C ILE A 161 14.40 -12.49 5.50
N TYR A 162 14.67 -13.16 4.38
CA TYR A 162 13.67 -13.90 3.63
C TYR A 162 13.02 -15.00 4.49
N HIS A 163 13.81 -15.78 5.22
CA HIS A 163 13.34 -16.89 6.05
C HIS A 163 12.63 -16.47 7.34
N LEU A 164 12.96 -15.30 7.92
CA LEU A 164 12.31 -14.78 9.14
C LEU A 164 10.77 -14.73 9.04
N LYS A 165 10.23 -14.52 7.84
CA LYS A 165 8.79 -14.55 7.58
C LYS A 165 8.52 -15.11 6.17
N LYS A 166 8.97 -16.34 5.96
CA LYS A 166 8.96 -17.04 4.66
C LYS A 166 7.61 -16.95 3.94
N GLY A 167 6.49 -17.28 4.58
CA GLY A 167 5.17 -17.22 3.94
C GLY A 167 4.77 -15.83 3.42
N SER A 168 5.21 -14.75 4.09
CA SER A 168 5.02 -13.39 3.58
C SER A 168 5.94 -13.07 2.39
N SER A 169 7.14 -13.67 2.35
CA SER A 169 8.05 -13.51 1.21
C SER A 169 7.53 -14.28 0.00
N ASP A 170 7.11 -15.54 0.19
CA ASP A 170 6.57 -16.42 -0.85
C ASP A 170 5.29 -15.82 -1.47
N GLY A 171 4.40 -15.27 -0.64
CA GLY A 171 3.22 -14.55 -1.15
C GLY A 171 3.57 -13.37 -2.05
N ARG A 172 4.61 -12.59 -1.72
CA ARG A 172 5.07 -11.48 -2.57
C ARG A 172 5.70 -11.98 -3.86
N LEU A 173 6.51 -13.04 -3.80
CA LEU A 173 7.08 -13.66 -4.99
C LEU A 173 5.99 -14.17 -5.93
N PHE A 174 4.93 -14.78 -5.40
CA PHE A 174 3.80 -15.22 -6.21
C PHE A 174 3.02 -14.05 -6.82
N ILE A 175 2.82 -12.97 -6.06
CA ILE A 175 2.22 -11.73 -6.57
C ILE A 175 3.06 -11.16 -7.72
N TRP A 176 4.39 -11.15 -7.59
CA TRP A 176 5.29 -10.66 -8.64
C TRP A 176 5.27 -11.56 -9.88
N LYS A 177 5.28 -12.88 -9.70
CA LYS A 177 5.12 -13.87 -10.78
C LYS A 177 3.80 -13.68 -11.53
N THR A 178 2.70 -13.46 -10.82
CA THR A 178 1.41 -13.21 -11.47
C THR A 178 1.39 -11.84 -12.18
N ALA A 179 2.02 -10.83 -11.60
CA ALA A 179 2.15 -9.51 -12.22
C ALA A 179 2.97 -9.53 -13.51
N THR A 180 3.97 -10.42 -13.65
CA THR A 180 4.71 -10.53 -14.91
C THR A 180 3.86 -11.00 -16.08
N GLU A 181 2.84 -11.83 -15.85
CA GLU A 181 1.88 -12.19 -16.91
C GLU A 181 1.02 -10.98 -17.32
N ILE A 182 0.61 -10.14 -16.37
CA ILE A 182 -0.13 -8.90 -16.69
C ILE A 182 0.74 -7.97 -17.55
N ILE A 183 2.03 -7.83 -17.20
CA ILE A 183 3.01 -7.02 -17.94
C ILE A 183 3.22 -7.58 -19.35
N LYS A 184 3.33 -8.91 -19.48
CA LYS A 184 3.52 -9.61 -20.75
C LYS A 184 2.33 -9.37 -21.69
N ASP A 185 1.11 -9.38 -21.17
CA ASP A 185 -0.10 -9.14 -21.97
C ASP A 185 -0.32 -7.64 -22.26
N ASN A 186 0.26 -6.73 -21.46
CA ASN A 186 0.07 -5.27 -21.57
C ASN A 186 1.39 -4.47 -21.50
N PRO A 187 2.39 -4.73 -22.37
CA PRO A 187 3.76 -4.29 -22.14
C PRO A 187 3.99 -2.79 -22.30
N PHE A 188 3.27 -2.12 -23.23
CA PHE A 188 3.58 -0.74 -23.61
C PHE A 188 2.96 0.31 -22.70
N PHE A 189 1.66 0.16 -22.41
CA PHE A 189 0.87 1.13 -21.64
C PHE A 189 0.33 0.58 -20.32
N GLY A 190 0.56 -0.71 -20.03
CA GLY A 190 -0.01 -1.37 -18.86
C GLY A 190 -1.53 -1.45 -18.90
N VAL A 191 -2.13 -1.81 -17.77
CA VAL A 191 -3.59 -1.94 -17.62
C VAL A 191 -4.29 -0.65 -17.17
N GLY A 192 -3.54 0.44 -17.00
CA GLY A 192 -4.02 1.74 -16.54
C GLY A 192 -3.77 2.03 -15.06
N PHE A 193 -3.74 3.32 -14.71
CA PHE A 193 -3.51 3.80 -13.34
C PHE A 193 -4.55 3.25 -12.33
N ASP A 194 -4.07 2.76 -11.19
CA ASP A 194 -4.87 2.19 -10.10
C ASP A 194 -5.74 0.98 -10.55
N ARG A 195 -5.29 0.26 -11.59
CA ARG A 195 -5.99 -0.91 -12.14
C ARG A 195 -5.36 -2.23 -11.72
N PHE A 196 -4.22 -2.26 -11.02
CA PHE A 196 -3.64 -3.52 -10.56
C PHE A 196 -4.66 -4.41 -9.83
N LYS A 197 -5.40 -3.85 -8.87
CA LYS A 197 -6.44 -4.53 -8.09
C LYS A 197 -7.69 -4.96 -8.89
N ALA A 198 -7.89 -4.41 -10.09
CA ALA A 198 -8.98 -4.82 -10.98
C ALA A 198 -8.61 -6.09 -11.79
N TYR A 199 -7.33 -6.23 -12.14
CA TYR A 199 -6.85 -7.30 -13.02
C TYR A 199 -6.19 -8.46 -12.27
N TYR A 200 -5.43 -8.19 -11.21
CA TYR A 200 -4.56 -9.17 -10.56
C TYR A 200 -5.27 -10.48 -10.20
N MET A 201 -6.45 -10.38 -9.58
CA MET A 201 -7.19 -11.57 -9.14
C MET A 201 -7.67 -12.44 -10.31
N ASN A 202 -7.90 -11.87 -11.49
CA ASN A 202 -8.25 -12.65 -12.69
C ASN A 202 -7.06 -13.47 -13.20
N TYR A 203 -5.86 -12.90 -13.19
CA TYR A 203 -4.64 -13.61 -13.56
C TYR A 203 -4.27 -14.67 -12.52
N GLN A 204 -4.47 -14.39 -11.24
CA GLN A 204 -4.29 -15.39 -10.18
C GLN A 204 -5.28 -16.56 -10.38
N ALA A 205 -6.54 -16.28 -10.71
CA ALA A 205 -7.52 -17.31 -11.03
C ALA A 205 -7.15 -18.13 -12.27
N HIS A 206 -6.67 -17.47 -13.33
CA HIS A 206 -6.19 -18.14 -14.54
C HIS A 206 -5.05 -19.11 -14.22
N TYR A 207 -4.04 -18.65 -13.46
CA TYR A 207 -2.91 -19.46 -13.03
C TYR A 207 -3.34 -20.78 -12.36
N PHE A 208 -4.24 -20.70 -11.37
CA PHE A 208 -4.73 -21.90 -10.67
C PHE A 208 -5.70 -22.73 -11.50
N SER A 209 -6.39 -22.14 -12.48
CA SER A 209 -7.24 -22.90 -13.40
C SER A 209 -6.43 -23.81 -14.34
N GLU A 210 -5.23 -23.37 -14.74
CA GLU A 210 -4.33 -24.14 -15.60
C GLU A 210 -3.47 -25.14 -14.83
N HIS A 211 -3.00 -24.77 -13.64
CA HIS A 211 -1.99 -25.55 -12.89
C HIS A 211 -2.58 -26.36 -11.73
N GLY A 212 -3.85 -26.14 -11.37
CA GLY A 212 -4.46 -26.71 -10.17
C GLY A 212 -3.87 -26.15 -8.88
N GLU A 213 -4.05 -26.85 -7.76
CA GLU A 213 -3.55 -26.42 -6.44
C GLU A 213 -2.03 -26.64 -6.32
N THR A 214 -1.24 -25.62 -6.69
CA THR A 214 0.22 -25.58 -6.48
C THR A 214 0.57 -25.11 -5.05
N PRO A 215 1.84 -25.22 -4.59
CA PRO A 215 2.25 -24.71 -3.28
C PRO A 215 1.93 -23.22 -3.05
N GLU A 216 1.88 -22.41 -4.10
CA GLU A 216 1.48 -21.01 -4.04
C GLU A 216 0.03 -20.80 -3.55
N ALA A 217 -0.84 -21.81 -3.64
CA ALA A 217 -2.20 -21.75 -3.09
C ALA A 217 -2.21 -21.51 -1.56
N LEU A 218 -1.12 -21.88 -0.86
CA LEU A 218 -0.96 -21.64 0.58
C LEU A 218 -0.72 -20.17 0.92
N VAL A 219 -0.24 -19.37 -0.02
CA VAL A 219 0.09 -17.94 0.17
C VAL A 219 -0.77 -17.00 -0.67
N ALA A 220 -1.58 -17.53 -1.58
CA ALA A 220 -2.59 -16.79 -2.33
C ALA A 220 -3.69 -16.24 -1.40
N ASP A 221 -4.04 -14.98 -1.60
CA ASP A 221 -5.21 -14.32 -0.98
C ASP A 221 -5.71 -13.20 -1.92
N ASN A 222 -6.75 -12.48 -1.51
CA ASN A 222 -7.14 -11.25 -2.20
C ASN A 222 -6.00 -10.23 -2.06
N SER A 223 -5.43 -9.78 -3.19
CA SER A 223 -4.36 -8.79 -3.21
C SER A 223 -4.77 -7.53 -3.96
N TYR A 224 -4.45 -6.39 -3.37
CA TYR A 224 -4.75 -5.06 -3.89
C TYR A 224 -3.51 -4.35 -4.43
N TYR A 225 -2.32 -4.82 -4.05
CA TYR A 225 -1.04 -4.17 -4.34
C TYR A 225 -0.02 -5.23 -4.74
N ALA A 226 0.97 -4.84 -5.55
CA ALA A 226 2.06 -5.74 -5.89
C ALA A 226 3.05 -5.94 -4.71
N PHE A 227 2.95 -5.11 -3.65
CA PHE A 227 3.96 -4.98 -2.59
C PHE A 227 5.38 -4.72 -3.12
N ASN A 228 5.44 -4.13 -4.30
CA ASN A 228 6.61 -3.58 -4.96
C ASN A 228 6.10 -2.50 -5.91
N GLU A 229 6.36 -1.25 -5.57
CA GLU A 229 5.83 -0.09 -6.29
C GLU A 229 6.30 -0.05 -7.74
N PHE A 230 7.51 -0.55 -8.04
CA PHE A 230 8.06 -0.56 -9.39
C PHE A 230 7.37 -1.61 -10.27
N ILE A 231 7.12 -2.80 -9.72
CA ILE A 231 6.35 -3.85 -10.42
C ILE A 231 4.91 -3.40 -10.63
N GLN A 232 4.27 -2.80 -9.62
CA GLN A 232 2.93 -2.25 -9.77
C GLN A 232 2.90 -1.16 -10.84
N PHE A 233 3.86 -0.23 -10.81
CA PHE A 233 3.92 0.88 -11.74
C PHE A 233 4.09 0.43 -13.19
N ILE A 234 4.99 -0.52 -13.49
CA ILE A 234 5.12 -1.07 -14.84
C ILE A 234 3.89 -1.89 -15.26
N THR A 235 3.23 -2.58 -14.32
CA THR A 235 1.96 -3.28 -14.60
C THR A 235 0.87 -2.30 -15.03
N GLU A 236 0.80 -1.14 -14.38
CA GLU A 236 -0.24 -0.14 -14.62
C GLU A 236 0.07 0.83 -15.77
N GLN A 237 1.34 1.17 -16.01
CA GLN A 237 1.74 2.21 -16.97
C GLN A 237 2.60 1.69 -18.13
N GLY A 238 2.96 0.40 -18.10
CA GLY A 238 3.82 -0.22 -19.09
C GLY A 238 5.24 0.36 -19.13
N VAL A 239 6.00 -0.06 -20.14
CA VAL A 239 7.40 0.34 -20.32
C VAL A 239 7.54 1.84 -20.57
N PHE A 240 6.61 2.48 -21.28
CA PHE A 240 6.69 3.92 -21.55
C PHE A 240 6.52 4.75 -20.28
N GLY A 241 5.54 4.41 -19.45
CA GLY A 241 5.42 5.01 -18.13
C GLY A 241 6.69 4.79 -17.31
N PHE A 242 7.22 3.57 -17.31
CA PHE A 242 8.42 3.25 -16.54
C PHE A 242 9.65 4.05 -16.98
N ILE A 243 9.85 4.27 -18.28
CA ILE A 243 10.91 5.15 -18.81
C ILE A 243 10.73 6.58 -18.30
N ILE A 244 9.51 7.11 -18.31
CA ILE A 244 9.21 8.45 -17.77
C ILE A 244 9.55 8.51 -16.27
N LEU A 245 9.22 7.49 -15.49
CA LEU A 245 9.58 7.41 -14.08
C LEU A 245 11.11 7.47 -13.88
N ILE A 246 11.88 6.69 -14.65
CA ILE A 246 13.34 6.69 -14.60
C ILE A 246 13.91 8.07 -14.97
N LEU A 247 13.35 8.74 -15.98
CA LEU A 247 13.74 10.10 -16.36
C LEU A 247 13.46 11.10 -15.22
N ILE A 248 12.30 11.03 -14.57
CA ILE A 248 11.96 11.87 -13.41
C ILE A 248 12.97 11.64 -12.27
N LEU A 249 13.26 10.38 -11.94
CA LEU A 249 14.23 10.03 -10.90
C LEU A 249 15.64 10.52 -11.23
N TYR A 250 16.05 10.41 -12.50
CA TYR A 250 17.32 10.94 -12.99
C TYR A 250 17.41 12.46 -12.76
N PHE A 251 16.38 13.23 -13.14
CA PHE A 251 16.37 14.68 -12.94
C PHE A 251 16.37 15.08 -11.45
N ILE A 252 15.63 14.34 -10.61
CA ILE A 252 15.64 14.57 -9.14
C ILE A 252 17.06 14.42 -8.59
N ILE A 253 17.78 13.37 -8.99
CA ILE A 253 19.17 13.12 -8.55
C ILE A 253 20.11 14.20 -9.08
N LYS A 254 19.91 14.67 -10.32
CA LYS A 254 20.74 15.71 -10.96
C LYS A 254 20.50 17.13 -10.45
N THR A 255 19.44 17.37 -9.68
CA THR A 255 19.17 18.68 -9.06
C THR A 255 20.41 19.22 -8.35
N SER A 256 20.86 20.43 -8.69
CA SER A 256 22.07 21.04 -8.12
C SER A 256 21.71 22.12 -7.11
N ALA A 257 22.34 22.08 -5.93
CA ALA A 257 22.14 23.08 -4.88
C ALA A 257 23.36 23.98 -4.69
N ARG A 258 23.13 25.21 -4.19
CA ARG A 258 24.18 26.14 -3.74
C ARG A 258 25.09 25.46 -2.73
N LYS A 259 26.36 25.88 -2.69
CA LYS A 259 27.36 25.35 -1.75
C LYS A 259 26.87 25.40 -0.29
N GLU A 260 26.20 26.49 0.09
CA GLU A 260 25.59 26.69 1.41
C GLU A 260 24.43 25.72 1.74
N ASN A 261 23.76 25.17 0.73
CA ASN A 261 22.59 24.31 0.87
C ASN A 261 22.86 22.85 0.44
N LYS A 262 24.12 22.50 0.19
CA LYS A 262 24.50 21.20 -0.36
C LYS A 262 24.08 20.06 0.54
N GLU A 263 24.32 20.19 1.84
CA GLU A 263 23.98 19.20 2.85
C GLU A 263 22.48 19.03 2.99
N LEU A 264 21.72 20.13 2.98
CA LEU A 264 20.26 20.06 2.99
C LEU A 264 19.73 19.34 1.74
N SER A 265 20.28 19.62 0.56
CA SER A 265 19.93 18.90 -0.68
C SER A 265 20.25 17.41 -0.60
N ILE A 266 21.39 17.04 0.01
CA ILE A 266 21.74 15.64 0.27
C ILE A 266 20.68 14.98 1.16
N ILE A 267 20.33 15.60 2.30
CA ILE A 267 19.30 15.06 3.22
C ILE A 267 18.01 14.78 2.45
N LEU A 268 17.51 15.74 1.67
CA LEU A 268 16.26 15.60 0.92
C LEU A 268 16.33 14.45 -0.11
N LYS A 269 17.42 14.33 -0.87
CA LYS A 269 17.61 13.23 -1.85
C LYS A 269 17.65 11.87 -1.17
N ILE A 270 18.41 11.76 -0.08
CA ILE A 270 18.57 10.50 0.65
C ILE A 270 17.25 10.10 1.32
N SER A 271 16.45 11.06 1.80
CA SER A 271 15.09 10.79 2.27
C SER A 271 14.18 10.22 1.18
N LEU A 272 14.27 10.72 -0.06
CA LEU A 272 13.55 10.14 -1.20
C LEU A 272 14.05 8.72 -1.54
N VAL A 273 15.36 8.49 -1.46
CA VAL A 273 15.94 7.14 -1.63
C VAL A 273 15.41 6.18 -0.56
N SER A 274 15.23 6.61 0.69
CA SER A 274 14.64 5.77 1.75
C SER A 274 13.24 5.28 1.37
N ILE A 275 12.40 6.19 0.86
CA ILE A 275 11.06 5.84 0.38
C ILE A 275 11.16 4.85 -0.79
N GLY A 276 12.11 5.04 -1.71
CA GLY A 276 12.38 4.13 -2.82
C GLY A 276 12.83 2.74 -2.38
N VAL A 277 13.72 2.64 -1.38
CA VAL A 277 14.16 1.35 -0.81
C VAL A 277 12.98 0.62 -0.18
N PHE A 278 12.14 1.34 0.58
CA PHE A 278 10.92 0.76 1.14
C PHE A 278 9.93 0.32 0.04
N ALA A 279 9.86 1.05 -1.07
CA ALA A 279 8.99 0.79 -2.22
C ALA A 279 9.31 -0.52 -2.96
N PHE A 280 10.54 -1.05 -2.89
CA PHE A 280 10.86 -2.36 -3.46
C PHE A 280 10.13 -3.53 -2.80
N PHE A 281 9.66 -3.35 -1.56
CA PHE A 281 9.09 -4.40 -0.74
C PHE A 281 7.79 -3.99 -0.04
N SER A 282 7.18 -2.89 -0.50
CA SER A 282 5.97 -2.31 0.07
C SER A 282 5.27 -1.39 -0.94
N TYR A 283 4.28 -0.63 -0.49
CA TYR A 283 3.38 0.21 -1.30
C TYR A 283 3.27 1.64 -0.73
N PRO A 284 4.40 2.38 -0.55
CA PRO A 284 4.39 3.72 0.03
C PRO A 284 3.52 4.73 -0.74
N MET A 285 3.31 4.54 -2.05
CA MET A 285 2.47 5.46 -2.82
C MET A 285 0.98 5.32 -2.53
N GLU A 286 0.56 4.38 -1.69
CA GLU A 286 -0.84 4.30 -1.22
C GLU A 286 -1.03 4.94 0.16
N ILE A 287 0.08 5.30 0.82
CA ILE A 287 0.07 5.79 2.19
C ILE A 287 0.16 7.32 2.16
N LEU A 288 -0.97 7.99 2.39
CA LEU A 288 -1.08 9.46 2.30
C LEU A 288 0.00 10.21 3.11
N PRO A 289 0.29 9.90 4.39
CA PRO A 289 1.36 10.56 5.12
C PRO A 289 2.74 10.47 4.45
N ILE A 290 3.07 9.34 3.81
CA ILE A 290 4.34 9.17 3.08
C ILE A 290 4.33 9.99 1.79
N LYS A 291 3.20 10.04 1.07
CA LYS A 291 3.03 10.91 -0.11
C LYS A 291 3.25 12.39 0.24
N LEU A 292 2.74 12.84 1.39
CA LEU A 292 2.95 14.20 1.88
C LEU A 292 4.41 14.49 2.22
N ILE A 293 5.11 13.55 2.87
CA ILE A 293 6.56 13.67 3.09
C ILE A 293 7.29 13.80 1.75
N MET A 294 7.01 12.90 0.80
CA MET A 294 7.61 12.95 -0.54
C MET A 294 7.37 14.29 -1.24
N LEU A 295 6.15 14.84 -1.16
CA LEU A 295 5.83 16.16 -1.71
C LEU A 295 6.69 17.27 -1.09
N VAL A 296 6.83 17.29 0.25
CA VAL A 296 7.67 18.28 0.95
C VAL A 296 9.14 18.13 0.56
N LEU A 297 9.63 16.91 0.41
CA LEU A 297 11.02 16.64 -0.02
C LEU A 297 11.27 17.16 -1.44
N LEU A 298 10.36 16.87 -2.38
CA LEU A 298 10.45 17.35 -3.77
C LEU A 298 10.32 18.87 -3.86
N ALA A 299 9.40 19.47 -3.11
CA ALA A 299 9.26 20.93 -3.03
C ALA A 299 10.52 21.59 -2.47
N GLY A 300 11.13 20.97 -1.44
CA GLY A 300 12.42 21.40 -0.89
C GLY A 300 13.54 21.34 -1.94
N LEU A 301 13.65 20.25 -2.70
CA LEU A 301 14.65 20.13 -3.76
C LEU A 301 14.44 21.18 -4.85
N ALA A 302 13.19 21.41 -5.25
CA ALA A 302 12.83 22.42 -6.25
C ALA A 302 13.07 23.86 -5.77
N LEU A 303 13.13 24.10 -4.46
CA LEU A 303 13.51 25.38 -3.86
C LEU A 303 15.04 25.57 -3.87
N LEU A 304 15.80 24.50 -3.60
CA LEU A 304 17.25 24.55 -3.53
C LEU A 304 17.94 24.52 -4.91
N ASP A 305 17.21 24.21 -5.97
CA ASP A 305 17.76 24.10 -7.32
C ASP A 305 18.27 25.45 -7.88
N GLN A 306 19.58 25.52 -8.12
CA GLN A 306 20.23 26.68 -8.73
C GLN A 306 19.91 26.83 -10.21
N SER A 307 19.57 25.76 -10.92
CA SER A 307 19.34 25.80 -12.37
C SER A 307 18.08 26.61 -12.71
N LYS A 308 17.10 26.58 -11.80
CA LYS A 308 15.82 27.31 -11.86
C LYS A 308 16.01 28.82 -11.94
N THR A 309 17.01 29.36 -11.24
CA THR A 309 17.26 30.80 -11.17
C THR A 309 17.69 31.36 -12.53
N LYS A 310 18.32 30.56 -13.40
CA LYS A 310 18.81 31.01 -14.72
C LYS A 310 17.75 30.97 -15.83
N ARG A 311 16.76 30.07 -15.76
CA ARG A 311 15.78 29.85 -16.86
C ARG A 311 14.67 30.91 -16.95
N PHE A 312 14.32 31.59 -15.86
CA PHE A 312 13.20 32.56 -15.84
C PHE A 312 13.64 34.03 -15.70
N GLN A 313 14.93 34.31 -15.51
CA GLN A 313 15.44 35.69 -15.37
C GLN A 313 15.51 36.48 -16.69
N SER A 314 15.26 35.85 -17.84
CA SER A 314 15.38 36.49 -19.17
C SER A 314 14.09 37.15 -19.69
N LEU A 315 12.96 37.01 -19.01
CA LEU A 315 11.69 37.61 -19.46
C LEU A 315 11.44 38.96 -18.78
N LYS A 316 11.67 40.05 -19.51
CA LYS A 316 11.26 41.41 -19.10
C LYS A 316 9.73 41.54 -19.24
N ILE A 317 9.00 41.19 -18.19
CA ILE A 317 7.54 41.35 -18.11
C ILE A 317 7.22 42.72 -17.50
N ASN A 318 6.33 43.49 -18.15
CA ASN A 318 5.84 44.77 -17.63
C ASN A 318 5.23 44.61 -16.21
N SER A 319 5.45 45.60 -15.33
CA SER A 319 4.94 45.62 -13.95
C SER A 319 3.43 45.36 -13.88
N SER A 320 2.64 45.94 -14.78
CA SER A 320 1.17 45.74 -14.83
C SER A 320 0.79 44.29 -15.16
N ILE A 321 1.52 43.66 -16.10
CA ILE A 321 1.30 42.24 -16.47
C ILE A 321 1.73 41.33 -15.31
N LYS A 322 2.83 41.65 -14.62
CA LYS A 322 3.29 40.91 -13.44
C LYS A 322 2.29 40.99 -12.29
N LEU A 323 1.68 42.16 -12.07
CA LEU A 323 0.62 42.34 -11.08
C LEU A 323 -0.63 41.53 -11.48
N ALA A 324 -1.07 41.63 -12.74
CA ALA A 324 -2.21 40.88 -13.26
C ALA A 324 -2.02 39.35 -13.17
N LEU A 325 -0.81 38.83 -13.44
CA LEU A 325 -0.50 37.42 -13.28
C LEU A 325 -0.54 36.99 -11.81
N LYS A 326 0.02 37.80 -10.90
CA LYS A 326 -0.03 37.52 -9.46
C LYS A 326 -1.46 37.51 -8.94
N THR A 327 -2.27 38.50 -9.31
CA THR A 327 -3.68 38.57 -8.90
C THR A 327 -4.49 37.44 -9.53
N SER A 328 -4.27 37.11 -10.80
CA SER A 328 -4.90 35.97 -11.47
C SER A 328 -4.55 34.63 -10.79
N ILE A 329 -3.28 34.41 -10.44
CA ILE A 329 -2.86 33.22 -9.68
C ILE A 329 -3.55 33.19 -8.32
N LEU A 330 -3.59 34.32 -7.59
CA LEU A 330 -4.23 34.39 -6.28
C LEU A 330 -5.74 34.11 -6.37
N VAL A 331 -6.43 34.72 -7.34
CA VAL A 331 -7.87 34.50 -7.59
C VAL A 331 -8.11 33.04 -8.00
N SER A 332 -7.28 32.48 -8.87
CA SER A 332 -7.38 31.08 -9.28
C SER A 332 -7.19 30.15 -8.10
N LEU A 333 -6.21 30.40 -7.23
CA LEU A 333 -6.00 29.62 -6.00
C LEU A 333 -7.19 29.74 -5.04
N LEU A 334 -7.79 30.93 -4.90
CA LEU A 334 -8.98 31.14 -4.09
C LEU A 334 -10.18 30.37 -4.65
N LEU A 335 -10.45 30.49 -5.96
CA LEU A 335 -11.52 29.76 -6.63
C LEU A 335 -11.33 28.25 -6.51
N ILE A 336 -10.12 27.75 -6.81
CA ILE A 336 -9.78 26.33 -6.64
C ILE A 336 -10.02 25.91 -5.20
N SER A 337 -9.66 26.72 -4.21
CA SER A 337 -9.88 26.41 -2.79
C SER A 337 -11.37 26.32 -2.45
N VAL A 338 -12.19 27.25 -2.92
CA VAL A 338 -13.65 27.24 -2.69
C VAL A 338 -14.31 26.03 -3.37
N PHE A 339 -13.99 25.76 -4.64
CA PHE A 339 -14.51 24.59 -5.35
C PHE A 339 -14.04 23.27 -4.72
N SER A 340 -12.77 23.21 -4.31
CA SER A 340 -12.20 22.04 -3.64
C SER A 340 -12.87 21.81 -2.29
N PHE A 341 -13.10 22.86 -1.49
CA PHE A 341 -13.80 22.75 -0.21
C PHE A 341 -15.23 22.20 -0.38
N ASN A 342 -15.99 22.75 -1.33
CA ASN A 342 -17.33 22.25 -1.65
C ASN A 342 -17.32 20.81 -2.15
N TYR A 343 -16.35 20.45 -2.99
CA TYR A 343 -16.18 19.08 -3.47
C TYR A 343 -15.84 18.12 -2.32
N VAL A 344 -14.88 18.48 -1.47
CA VAL A 344 -14.43 17.70 -0.31
C VAL A 344 -15.58 17.49 0.68
N ASN A 345 -16.38 18.52 0.98
CA ASN A 345 -17.54 18.37 1.87
C ASN A 345 -18.57 17.39 1.33
N ARG A 346 -18.85 17.42 0.02
CA ARG A 346 -19.77 16.46 -0.62
C ARG A 346 -19.19 15.03 -0.64
N LEU A 347 -17.87 14.93 -0.82
CA LEU A 347 -17.17 13.65 -0.79
C LEU A 347 -17.17 13.06 0.63
N ASP A 348 -16.88 13.88 1.65
CA ASP A 348 -16.93 13.50 3.07
C ASP A 348 -18.33 13.02 3.48
N ALA A 349 -19.38 13.75 3.08
CA ALA A 349 -20.76 13.30 3.28
C ALA A 349 -21.03 11.92 2.66
N SER A 350 -20.47 11.64 1.48
CA SER A 350 -20.62 10.34 0.82
C SER A 350 -19.87 9.22 1.55
N PHE A 351 -18.68 9.50 2.11
CA PHE A 351 -17.96 8.55 2.95
C PHE A 351 -18.67 8.29 4.29
N LYS A 352 -19.29 9.32 4.88
CA LYS A 352 -20.15 9.16 6.07
C LYS A 352 -21.35 8.26 5.78
N ASN A 353 -22.04 8.49 4.66
CA ASN A 353 -23.14 7.62 4.22
C ASN A 353 -22.66 6.18 3.96
N TRP A 354 -21.49 5.98 3.35
CA TRP A 354 -20.93 4.63 3.20
C TRP A 354 -20.66 3.97 4.55
N LYS A 355 -20.09 4.70 5.52
CA LYS A 355 -19.87 4.18 6.87
C LYS A 355 -21.17 3.79 7.57
N LEU A 356 -22.23 4.62 7.44
CA LEU A 356 -23.56 4.29 7.94
C LEU A 356 -24.10 3.02 7.26
N ALA A 357 -23.99 2.93 5.93
CA ALA A 357 -24.43 1.75 5.18
C ALA A 357 -23.75 0.45 5.64
N GLN A 358 -22.46 0.52 5.98
CA GLN A 358 -21.73 -0.62 6.55
C GLN A 358 -22.24 -0.97 7.95
N SER A 359 -22.58 0.01 8.78
CA SER A 359 -23.18 -0.20 10.10
C SER A 359 -24.56 -0.85 9.96
N SER A 360 -25.46 -0.29 9.16
CA SER A 360 -26.80 -0.82 8.89
C SER A 360 -26.75 -2.26 8.37
N TYR A 361 -25.82 -2.53 7.42
CA TYR A 361 -25.56 -3.88 6.92
C TYR A 361 -25.14 -4.86 8.03
N GLN A 362 -24.27 -4.45 8.96
CA GLN A 362 -23.80 -5.31 10.05
C GLN A 362 -24.94 -5.70 11.02
N TYR A 363 -25.93 -4.82 11.20
CA TYR A 363 -27.13 -5.11 12.00
C TYR A 363 -28.21 -5.87 11.23
N GLY A 364 -27.99 -6.18 9.94
CA GLY A 364 -28.96 -6.88 9.09
C GLY A 364 -30.06 -5.97 8.51
N ASP A 365 -29.99 -4.66 8.73
CA ASP A 365 -30.88 -3.68 8.10
C ASP A 365 -30.40 -3.35 6.69
N TYR A 366 -30.65 -4.28 5.77
CA TYR A 366 -30.22 -4.17 4.38
C TYR A 366 -30.96 -3.08 3.60
N GLU A 367 -32.20 -2.76 3.97
CA GLU A 367 -32.99 -1.73 3.30
C GLU A 367 -32.39 -0.34 3.56
N SER A 368 -32.14 0.01 4.82
CA SER A 368 -31.45 1.25 5.17
C SER A 368 -30.04 1.29 4.58
N ALA A 369 -29.30 0.18 4.65
CA ALA A 369 -27.97 0.10 4.04
C ALA A 369 -28.00 0.43 2.54
N ILE A 370 -28.96 -0.12 1.79
CA ILE A 370 -29.12 0.14 0.35
C ILE A 370 -29.44 1.60 0.07
N ALA A 371 -30.29 2.24 0.88
CA ALA A 371 -30.61 3.66 0.74
C ALA A 371 -29.37 4.55 0.97
N GLU A 372 -28.58 4.24 2.00
CA GLU A 372 -27.34 4.95 2.33
C GLU A 372 -26.26 4.74 1.25
N TYR A 373 -26.11 3.52 0.73
CA TYR A 373 -25.26 3.25 -0.42
C TYR A 373 -25.73 4.05 -1.66
N GLN A 374 -27.03 4.08 -1.94
CA GLN A 374 -27.56 4.83 -3.09
C GLN A 374 -27.29 6.34 -2.97
N ALA A 375 -27.36 6.90 -1.76
CA ALA A 375 -27.02 8.30 -1.50
C ALA A 375 -25.53 8.60 -1.75
N ALA A 376 -24.63 7.66 -1.43
CA ALA A 376 -23.20 7.80 -1.65
C ALA A 376 -22.74 7.51 -3.11
N TYR A 377 -23.53 6.74 -3.86
CA TYR A 377 -23.19 6.26 -5.20
C TYR A 377 -22.71 7.34 -6.18
N PRO A 378 -23.34 8.52 -6.31
CA PRO A 378 -22.92 9.52 -7.30
C PRO A 378 -21.46 9.97 -7.18
N LYS A 379 -20.91 9.99 -5.96
CA LYS A 379 -19.51 10.37 -5.69
C LYS A 379 -18.57 9.18 -5.64
N LEU A 380 -19.06 8.01 -5.24
CA LEU A 380 -18.24 6.81 -5.05
C LEU A 380 -18.40 5.75 -6.15
N LYS A 381 -19.10 6.04 -7.25
CA LYS A 381 -19.34 5.13 -8.39
C LYS A 381 -18.10 4.55 -9.09
N ASN A 382 -16.90 5.03 -8.76
CA ASN A 382 -15.63 4.54 -9.29
C ASN A 382 -14.74 3.92 -8.18
N ASN A 383 -15.25 3.80 -6.96
CA ASN A 383 -14.56 3.13 -5.86
C ASN A 383 -15.01 1.66 -5.83
N GLY A 384 -14.11 0.75 -6.18
CA GLY A 384 -14.42 -0.68 -6.28
C GLY A 384 -14.85 -1.31 -4.94
N GLU A 385 -14.26 -0.91 -3.82
CA GLU A 385 -14.63 -1.45 -2.51
C GLU A 385 -16.05 -1.02 -2.10
N PHE A 386 -16.39 0.25 -2.34
CA PHE A 386 -17.74 0.77 -2.16
C PHE A 386 -18.75 0.02 -3.05
N LEU A 387 -18.45 -0.16 -4.34
CA LEU A 387 -19.32 -0.89 -5.27
C LEU A 387 -19.50 -2.35 -4.86
N MET A 388 -18.44 -3.02 -4.43
CA MET A 388 -18.51 -4.38 -3.88
C MET A 388 -19.48 -4.45 -2.70
N ASN A 389 -19.34 -3.57 -1.73
CA ASN A 389 -20.20 -3.53 -0.55
C ASN A 389 -21.66 -3.25 -0.91
N TYR A 390 -21.89 -2.29 -1.81
CA TYR A 390 -23.24 -1.96 -2.28
C TYR A 390 -23.88 -3.13 -3.05
N GLY A 391 -23.15 -3.71 -4.01
CA GLY A 391 -23.60 -4.83 -4.81
C GLY A 391 -23.92 -6.06 -3.97
N LYS A 392 -23.10 -6.33 -2.94
CA LYS A 392 -23.35 -7.41 -1.98
C LYS A 392 -24.63 -7.18 -1.16
N ALA A 393 -24.85 -5.96 -0.67
CA ALA A 393 -26.09 -5.62 0.04
C ALA A 393 -27.33 -5.81 -0.84
N LEU A 394 -27.26 -5.36 -2.11
CA LEU A 394 -28.33 -5.57 -3.10
C LEU A 394 -28.59 -7.07 -3.37
N SER A 395 -27.53 -7.88 -3.46
CA SER A 395 -27.63 -9.33 -3.67
C SER A 395 -28.36 -10.02 -2.52
N ILE A 396 -27.99 -9.70 -1.28
CA ILE A 396 -28.62 -10.28 -0.08
C ILE A 396 -30.09 -9.86 0.04
N TYR A 397 -30.40 -8.60 -0.30
CA TYR A 397 -31.77 -8.09 -0.34
C TYR A 397 -32.53 -8.50 -1.62
N LYS A 398 -31.96 -9.38 -2.46
CA LYS A 398 -32.56 -9.93 -3.69
C LYS A 398 -32.95 -8.89 -4.75
N GLN A 399 -32.26 -7.75 -4.81
CA GLN A 399 -32.35 -6.81 -5.94
C GLN A 399 -31.39 -7.24 -7.05
N ASP A 400 -31.57 -8.45 -7.57
CA ASP A 400 -30.54 -9.19 -8.32
C ASP A 400 -30.04 -8.46 -9.58
N LYS A 401 -30.94 -7.88 -10.38
CA LYS A 401 -30.55 -7.15 -11.61
C LYS A 401 -29.63 -5.96 -11.30
N LYS A 402 -29.94 -5.21 -10.25
CA LYS A 402 -29.15 -4.05 -9.82
C LYS A 402 -27.84 -4.51 -9.16
N ALA A 403 -27.87 -5.60 -8.39
CA ALA A 403 -26.69 -6.22 -7.82
C ALA A 403 -25.67 -6.62 -8.89
N ILE A 404 -26.09 -7.32 -9.96
CA ILE A 404 -25.21 -7.67 -11.10
C ILE A 404 -24.60 -6.41 -11.71
N GLN A 405 -25.41 -5.38 -12.01
CA GLN A 405 -24.92 -4.15 -12.60
C GLN A 405 -23.83 -3.48 -11.74
N ILE A 406 -24.04 -3.40 -10.42
CA ILE A 406 -23.12 -2.78 -9.49
C ILE A 406 -21.86 -3.64 -9.28
N LEU A 407 -22.00 -4.96 -9.17
CA LEU A 407 -20.89 -5.90 -9.00
C LEU A 407 -20.01 -5.99 -10.26
N GLU A 408 -20.58 -6.04 -11.46
CA GLU A 408 -19.81 -6.00 -12.71
C GLU A 408 -19.09 -4.65 -12.87
N ARG A 409 -19.73 -3.54 -12.47
CA ARG A 409 -19.05 -2.25 -12.40
C ARG A 409 -17.89 -2.27 -11.40
N SER A 410 -18.07 -2.94 -10.26
CA SER A 410 -17.02 -3.13 -9.26
C SER A 410 -15.78 -3.76 -9.87
N LYS A 411 -15.95 -4.85 -10.65
CA LYS A 411 -14.85 -5.60 -11.32
C LYS A 411 -13.94 -4.74 -12.17
N THR A 412 -14.47 -3.66 -12.75
CA THR A 412 -13.65 -2.72 -13.53
C THR A 412 -12.63 -1.97 -12.65
N HIS A 413 -12.92 -1.75 -11.36
CA HIS A 413 -12.10 -0.99 -10.41
C HIS A 413 -11.43 -1.85 -9.33
N LEU A 414 -11.99 -3.03 -9.03
CA LEU A 414 -11.52 -3.99 -8.05
C LEU A 414 -12.18 -5.34 -8.35
N ASN A 415 -11.41 -6.43 -8.41
CA ASN A 415 -12.00 -7.77 -8.37
C ASN A 415 -11.49 -8.58 -7.17
N THR A 416 -12.37 -9.35 -6.54
CA THR A 416 -12.07 -10.18 -5.36
C THR A 416 -12.97 -11.41 -5.34
N THR A 417 -12.61 -12.39 -4.52
CA THR A 417 -13.48 -13.55 -4.28
C THR A 417 -14.87 -13.15 -3.77
N ILE A 418 -14.99 -12.04 -3.01
CA ILE A 418 -16.27 -11.58 -2.47
C ILE A 418 -17.20 -11.14 -3.59
N ILE A 419 -16.67 -10.40 -4.57
CA ILE A 419 -17.44 -9.92 -5.72
C ILE A 419 -17.95 -11.11 -6.55
N GLU A 420 -17.07 -12.07 -6.84
CA GLU A 420 -17.42 -13.24 -7.63
C GLU A 420 -18.39 -14.18 -6.90
N THR A 421 -18.24 -14.38 -5.59
CA THR A 421 -19.24 -15.14 -4.82
C THR A 421 -20.59 -14.43 -4.77
N ALA A 422 -20.61 -13.10 -4.61
CA ALA A 422 -21.85 -12.33 -4.62
C ALA A 422 -22.53 -12.35 -6.00
N LEU A 423 -21.76 -12.29 -7.10
CA LEU A 423 -22.29 -12.50 -8.45
C LEU A 423 -22.87 -13.92 -8.58
N GLY A 424 -22.16 -14.93 -8.09
CA GLY A 424 -22.65 -16.31 -8.08
C GLY A 424 -23.97 -16.47 -7.33
N ASP A 425 -24.09 -15.91 -6.12
CA ASP A 425 -25.32 -15.90 -5.32
C ASP A 425 -26.46 -15.19 -6.07
N THR A 426 -26.16 -14.06 -6.70
CA THR A 426 -27.14 -13.28 -7.45
C THR A 426 -27.65 -14.04 -8.69
N TYR A 427 -26.75 -14.66 -9.46
CA TYR A 427 -27.14 -15.50 -10.59
C TYR A 427 -27.92 -16.74 -10.13
N LYS A 428 -27.55 -17.32 -8.99
CA LYS A 428 -28.26 -18.45 -8.39
C LYS A 428 -29.69 -18.08 -8.00
N ASN A 429 -29.91 -16.91 -7.38
CA ASN A 429 -31.25 -16.39 -7.05
C ASN A 429 -32.14 -16.28 -8.29
N MET A 430 -31.55 -15.85 -9.40
CA MET A 430 -32.22 -15.74 -10.71
C MET A 430 -32.34 -17.08 -11.46
N LYS A 431 -31.93 -18.21 -10.86
CA LYS A 431 -31.86 -19.55 -11.48
C LYS A 431 -30.96 -19.62 -12.72
N GLN A 432 -30.03 -18.67 -12.86
CA GLN A 432 -29.02 -18.64 -13.91
C GLN A 432 -27.81 -19.51 -13.51
N TYR A 433 -28.05 -20.82 -13.38
CA TYR A 433 -27.10 -21.74 -12.76
C TYR A 433 -25.75 -21.85 -13.50
N LYS A 434 -25.72 -21.65 -14.82
CA LYS A 434 -24.46 -21.65 -15.59
C LYS A 434 -23.56 -20.47 -15.21
N GLN A 435 -24.13 -19.27 -15.13
CA GLN A 435 -23.40 -18.07 -14.70
C GLN A 435 -22.98 -18.17 -13.23
N ALA A 436 -23.86 -18.70 -12.37
CA ALA A 436 -23.52 -18.95 -10.98
C ALA A 436 -22.33 -19.92 -10.82
N GLU A 437 -22.35 -21.04 -11.56
CA GLU A 437 -21.26 -22.02 -11.57
C GLU A 437 -19.94 -21.38 -12.03
N ALA A 438 -19.98 -20.56 -13.08
CA ALA A 438 -18.80 -19.85 -13.60
C ALA A 438 -18.22 -18.88 -12.56
N ALA A 439 -19.07 -18.07 -11.91
CA ALA A 439 -18.63 -17.10 -10.91
C ALA A 439 -18.01 -17.78 -9.67
N TYR A 440 -18.64 -18.83 -9.14
CA TYR A 440 -18.07 -19.55 -8.00
C TYR A 440 -16.79 -20.32 -8.36
N LYS A 441 -16.69 -20.89 -9.57
CA LYS A 441 -15.44 -21.51 -10.06
C LYS A 441 -14.32 -20.48 -10.17
N HIS A 442 -14.62 -19.29 -10.70
CA HIS A 442 -13.64 -18.20 -10.76
C HIS A 442 -13.18 -17.77 -9.37
N ALA A 443 -14.12 -17.63 -8.41
CA ALA A 443 -13.79 -17.34 -7.01
C ALA A 443 -12.96 -18.46 -6.34
N ALA A 444 -13.24 -19.73 -6.64
CA ALA A 444 -12.46 -20.87 -6.15
C ALA A 444 -11.03 -20.84 -6.70
N ASN A 445 -10.88 -20.54 -7.99
CA ASN A 445 -9.57 -20.44 -8.63
C ASN A 445 -8.80 -19.21 -8.17
N MET A 446 -9.48 -18.10 -7.83
CA MET A 446 -8.82 -16.92 -7.26
C MET A 446 -8.05 -17.26 -5.98
N ILE A 447 -8.60 -18.09 -5.09
CA ILE A 447 -7.95 -18.50 -3.85
C ILE A 447 -8.29 -19.96 -3.54
N PRO A 448 -7.53 -20.93 -4.10
CA PRO A 448 -7.90 -22.34 -4.00
C PRO A 448 -7.96 -22.87 -2.57
N SER A 449 -7.17 -22.30 -1.65
CA SER A 449 -7.18 -22.70 -0.24
C SER A 449 -8.46 -22.33 0.53
N ARG A 450 -9.37 -21.51 -0.04
CA ARG A 450 -10.63 -21.12 0.62
C ARG A 450 -11.70 -22.21 0.46
N PHE A 451 -12.37 -22.53 1.57
CA PHE A 451 -13.47 -23.51 1.59
C PHE A 451 -14.81 -22.95 1.09
N TYR A 452 -15.00 -21.62 1.16
CA TYR A 452 -16.29 -21.00 0.93
C TYR A 452 -16.76 -21.05 -0.53
N PRO A 453 -15.94 -20.69 -1.56
CA PRO A 453 -16.39 -20.82 -2.94
C PRO A 453 -16.72 -22.26 -3.38
N PRO A 454 -15.90 -23.29 -3.06
CA PRO A 454 -16.28 -24.69 -3.31
C PRO A 454 -17.56 -25.11 -2.59
N TYR A 455 -17.76 -24.66 -1.35
CA TYR A 455 -19.00 -24.89 -0.61
C TYR A 455 -20.22 -24.36 -1.37
N LEU A 456 -20.14 -23.12 -1.89
CA LEU A 456 -21.22 -22.54 -2.71
C LEU A 456 -21.46 -23.33 -4.00
N LEU A 457 -20.42 -23.86 -4.65
CA LEU A 457 -20.56 -24.78 -5.79
C LEU A 457 -21.31 -26.06 -5.42
N ALA A 458 -20.99 -26.69 -4.29
CA ALA A 458 -21.69 -27.89 -3.83
C ALA A 458 -23.18 -27.61 -3.59
N LYS A 459 -23.50 -26.48 -2.95
CA LYS A 459 -24.89 -26.04 -2.72
C LYS A 459 -25.62 -25.75 -4.03
N LEU A 460 -24.98 -25.06 -4.98
CA LEU A 460 -25.54 -24.80 -6.30
C LEU A 460 -25.89 -26.11 -7.04
N TYR A 461 -25.00 -27.10 -6.99
CA TYR A 461 -25.25 -28.40 -7.63
C TYR A 461 -26.38 -29.19 -6.95
N ASP A 462 -26.46 -29.18 -5.62
CA ASP A 462 -27.56 -29.82 -4.88
C ASP A 462 -28.90 -29.13 -5.20
N GLU A 463 -28.94 -27.78 -5.19
CA GLU A 463 -30.15 -26.99 -5.48
C GLU A 463 -30.61 -27.11 -6.95
N SER A 464 -29.68 -27.32 -7.89
CA SER A 464 -29.99 -27.48 -9.32
C SER A 464 -30.22 -28.94 -9.74
N GLY A 465 -30.21 -29.90 -8.80
CA GLY A 465 -30.42 -31.33 -9.07
C GLY A 465 -29.23 -32.05 -9.73
N GLN A 466 -28.06 -31.42 -9.80
CA GLN A 466 -26.83 -32.01 -10.35
C GLN A 466 -26.12 -32.88 -9.29
N ASN A 467 -26.83 -33.89 -8.78
CA ASN A 467 -26.44 -34.70 -7.62
C ASN A 467 -25.03 -35.30 -7.73
N GLY A 468 -24.62 -35.77 -8.93
CA GLY A 468 -23.28 -36.31 -9.16
C GLY A 468 -22.17 -35.28 -8.94
N LYS A 469 -22.37 -34.04 -9.42
CA LYS A 469 -21.43 -32.93 -9.20
C LYS A 469 -21.43 -32.48 -7.74
N ALA A 470 -22.60 -32.43 -7.11
CA ALA A 470 -22.73 -32.09 -5.69
C ALA A 470 -21.95 -33.08 -4.80
N LEU A 471 -22.10 -34.39 -5.06
CA LEU A 471 -21.39 -35.46 -4.38
C LEU A 471 -19.87 -35.36 -4.57
N ALA A 472 -19.41 -35.14 -5.79
CA ALA A 472 -17.98 -34.99 -6.10
C ALA A 472 -17.37 -33.78 -5.39
N MET A 473 -18.06 -32.63 -5.40
CA MET A 473 -17.60 -31.41 -4.74
C MET A 473 -17.58 -31.57 -3.21
N ALA A 474 -18.62 -32.17 -2.63
CA ALA A 474 -18.69 -32.44 -1.19
C ALA A 474 -17.53 -33.32 -0.70
N LYS A 475 -17.18 -34.37 -1.46
CA LYS A 475 -16.02 -35.22 -1.17
C LYS A 475 -14.71 -34.42 -1.25
N THR A 476 -14.55 -33.60 -2.29
CA THR A 476 -13.36 -32.74 -2.49
C THR A 476 -13.16 -31.78 -1.32
N ILE A 477 -14.24 -31.17 -0.83
CA ILE A 477 -14.19 -30.25 0.32
C ILE A 477 -13.80 -30.99 1.62
N LEU A 478 -14.31 -32.21 1.83
CA LEU A 478 -14.00 -33.00 3.02
C LEU A 478 -12.55 -33.50 3.05
N SER A 479 -11.95 -33.76 1.88
CA SER A 479 -10.54 -34.16 1.75
C SER A 479 -9.56 -32.99 1.82
N LYS A 480 -10.03 -31.75 1.75
CA LYS A 480 -9.17 -30.56 1.75
C LYS A 480 -8.57 -30.28 3.12
N ASP A 481 -7.30 -29.87 3.14
CA ASP A 481 -6.58 -29.49 4.34
C ASP A 481 -7.07 -28.18 4.95
N VAL A 482 -7.22 -28.17 6.27
CA VAL A 482 -7.69 -27.01 7.03
C VAL A 482 -6.51 -26.17 7.49
N LYS A 483 -6.26 -25.05 6.79
CA LYS A 483 -5.16 -24.12 7.14
C LYS A 483 -5.39 -23.39 8.47
N ILE A 484 -6.61 -22.86 8.67
CA ILE A 484 -7.00 -22.13 9.87
C ILE A 484 -8.33 -22.71 10.34
N PRO A 485 -8.36 -23.48 11.43
CA PRO A 485 -9.61 -24.01 11.98
C PRO A 485 -10.57 -22.89 12.34
N SER A 486 -11.84 -23.04 11.94
CA SER A 486 -12.90 -22.08 12.27
C SER A 486 -14.24 -22.78 12.41
N THR A 487 -15.20 -22.14 13.09
CA THR A 487 -16.58 -22.63 13.20
C THR A 487 -17.21 -22.81 11.82
N ALA A 488 -17.02 -21.84 10.91
CA ALA A 488 -17.51 -21.92 9.54
C ALA A 488 -17.00 -23.16 8.78
N ILE A 489 -15.74 -23.56 8.97
CA ILE A 489 -15.21 -24.79 8.34
C ILE A 489 -15.88 -26.04 8.92
N LYS A 490 -16.17 -26.07 10.22
CA LYS A 490 -16.89 -27.20 10.84
C LYS A 490 -18.30 -27.33 10.27
N GLU A 491 -19.02 -26.21 10.15
CA GLU A 491 -20.36 -26.14 9.56
C GLU A 491 -20.36 -26.58 8.09
N ILE A 492 -19.43 -26.06 7.27
CA ILE A 492 -19.25 -26.48 5.88
C ILE A 492 -19.04 -28.00 5.80
N ARG A 493 -18.15 -28.57 6.61
CA ARG A 493 -17.90 -30.03 6.60
C ARG A 493 -19.15 -30.82 7.00
N GLN A 494 -19.94 -30.33 7.96
CA GLN A 494 -21.19 -30.98 8.36
C GLN A 494 -22.22 -30.96 7.23
N GLU A 495 -22.40 -29.82 6.56
CA GLU A 495 -23.28 -29.73 5.39
C GLU A 495 -22.83 -30.63 4.25
N MET A 496 -21.52 -30.74 3.98
CA MET A 496 -21.00 -31.65 2.95
C MET A 496 -21.32 -33.11 3.26
N LYS A 497 -21.21 -33.53 4.53
CA LYS A 497 -21.65 -34.87 4.95
C LYS A 497 -23.15 -35.08 4.71
N HIS A 498 -23.97 -34.08 4.99
CA HIS A 498 -25.42 -34.16 4.75
C HIS A 498 -25.75 -34.33 3.25
N ILE A 499 -25.10 -33.56 2.35
CA ILE A 499 -25.25 -33.72 0.89
C ILE A 499 -24.88 -35.13 0.44
N ILE A 500 -23.79 -35.70 0.97
CA ILE A 500 -23.36 -37.06 0.66
C ILE A 500 -24.43 -38.08 1.08
N THR A 501 -24.93 -38.01 2.32
CA THR A 501 -25.95 -38.92 2.83
C THR A 501 -27.23 -38.83 2.01
N LYS A 502 -27.75 -37.61 1.79
CA LYS A 502 -28.95 -37.36 0.97
C LYS A 502 -28.81 -37.96 -0.43
N THR A 503 -27.68 -37.74 -1.09
CA THR A 503 -27.43 -38.22 -2.46
C THR A 503 -27.32 -39.75 -2.53
N ASN A 504 -26.69 -40.36 -1.52
CA ASN A 504 -26.59 -41.82 -1.43
C ASN A 504 -27.96 -42.49 -1.17
N CYS A 505 -28.85 -41.85 -0.41
CA CYS A 505 -30.20 -42.37 -0.20
C CYS A 505 -31.05 -42.30 -1.48
N LEU A 506 -30.95 -41.19 -2.22
CA LEU A 506 -31.63 -41.01 -3.51
C LEU A 506 -31.18 -42.02 -4.58
N THR A 507 -29.93 -42.47 -4.54
CA THR A 507 -29.40 -43.46 -5.49
C THR A 507 -29.70 -44.91 -5.10
N LYS A 508 -30.02 -45.18 -3.83
CA LYS A 508 -30.31 -46.53 -3.32
C LYS A 508 -31.81 -46.84 -3.13
N ASN A 509 -32.74 -45.93 -3.42
CA ASN A 509 -34.18 -46.06 -3.10
C ASN A 509 -34.42 -46.44 -1.62
N GLN A 510 -33.56 -45.99 -0.71
CA GLN A 510 -33.60 -46.32 0.73
C GLN A 510 -33.98 -45.11 1.60
N CYS A 511 -34.95 -44.29 1.14
CA CYS A 511 -35.55 -43.28 2.00
C CYS A 511 -36.84 -43.84 2.62
N GLN A 512 -36.71 -44.49 3.78
CA GLN A 512 -37.79 -44.66 4.75
C GLN A 512 -37.46 -43.85 6.00
#